data_AF-A0A4Q6UCV8-F1
#
_entry.id   AF-A0A4Q6UCV8-F1
#
_cell.length_a   1.000
_cell.length_b   1.000
_cell.length_c   1.000
_cell.angle_alpha   90.00
_cell.angle_beta   90.00
_cell.angle_gamma   90.00
#
_symmetry.space_group_name_H-M   'P 1'
#
loop_
_entity.id
_entity.type
_entity.pdbx_description
1 polymer ?
#
loop_
_entity_poly.entity_id
_entity_poly.type
_entity_poly.pdbx_seq_one_letter_code
_entity_poly.pdbx_strand_id
1 'polypeptide(L)'
;MAEQQGQAADDAVMTRIGQIAMLQHAGDQEEAQQRFAALWEEIGPDADPLHRCTLAHYMADTQQDPAEELRWDLLALEAADGLTDGSAATPHPSPAVRGFYPSLHLNLAADYARLGRPDTARDHLREARAHVDALADDGHGHQVLGGIERLERELAAGDGPAEGAPGSVGRPRAEGEAGGG
;
A
#
# COMPACT_ATOMS: atom_id res chain seq x y z
N MET A 1 -1.95 26.57 28.24
CA MET A 1 -0.69 25.83 28.53
C MET A 1 -0.80 24.37 28.12
N ALA A 2 -1.84 23.63 28.54
CA ALA A 2 -2.04 22.23 28.13
C ALA A 2 -2.18 22.05 26.60
N GLU A 3 -2.94 22.92 25.92
CA GLU A 3 -3.12 22.88 24.46
C GLU A 3 -1.81 23.12 23.68
N GLN A 4 -0.93 23.99 24.19
CA GLN A 4 0.39 24.26 23.59
C GLN A 4 1.37 23.10 23.83
N GLN A 5 1.21 22.37 24.94
CA GLN A 5 2.02 21.19 25.23
C GLN A 5 1.59 19.98 24.37
N GLY A 6 0.29 19.85 24.08
CA GLY A 6 -0.24 18.88 23.12
C GLY A 6 0.30 19.11 21.71
N GLN A 7 0.15 20.33 21.17
CA GLN A 7 0.66 20.67 19.85
C GLN A 7 2.18 20.44 19.72
N ALA A 8 2.96 20.80 20.74
CA ALA A 8 4.41 20.58 20.71
C ALA A 8 4.80 19.09 20.75
N ALA A 9 4.00 18.25 21.41
CA ALA A 9 4.19 16.80 21.39
C ALA A 9 3.84 16.21 20.02
N ASP A 10 2.76 16.70 19.40
CA ASP A 10 2.33 16.27 18.05
C ASP A 10 3.39 16.61 17.00
N ASP A 11 3.89 17.85 17.02
CA ASP A 11 4.96 18.31 16.14
C ASP A 11 6.24 17.48 16.34
N ALA A 12 6.53 17.04 17.57
CA ALA A 12 7.69 16.20 17.89
C ALA A 12 7.54 14.78 17.32
N VAL A 13 6.34 14.19 17.39
CA VAL A 13 6.06 12.87 16.80
C VAL A 13 6.23 12.92 15.28
N MET A 14 5.62 13.90 14.61
CA MET A 14 5.76 14.06 13.15
C MET A 14 7.21 14.31 12.73
N THR A 15 7.95 15.09 13.50
CA THR A 15 9.38 15.31 13.26
C THR A 15 10.17 14.01 13.35
N ARG A 16 9.89 13.16 14.36
CA ARG A 16 10.55 11.85 14.50
C ARG A 16 10.21 10.91 13.36
N ILE A 17 8.94 10.86 12.94
CA ILE A 17 8.52 10.07 11.76
C ILE A 17 9.33 10.50 10.53
N GLY A 18 9.42 11.81 10.25
CA GLY A 18 10.19 12.34 9.13
C GLY A 18 11.68 11.99 9.20
N GLN A 19 12.30 12.06 10.39
CA GLN A 19 13.70 11.67 10.59
C GLN A 19 13.95 10.19 10.28
N ILE A 20 13.04 9.31 10.69
CA ILE A 20 13.17 7.87 10.43
C ILE A 20 12.93 7.58 8.93
N ALA A 21 11.97 8.25 8.28
CA ALA A 21 11.77 8.13 6.83
C ALA A 21 13.00 8.59 6.02
N MET A 22 13.67 9.66 6.45
CA MET A 22 14.92 10.09 5.83
C MET A 22 16.03 9.02 5.94
N LEU A 23 16.14 8.34 7.09
CA LEU A 23 17.07 7.23 7.30
C LEU A 23 16.74 6.04 6.38
N GLN A 24 15.45 5.70 6.27
CA GLN A 24 14.97 4.67 5.35
C GLN A 24 15.38 4.97 3.90
N HIS A 25 15.17 6.20 3.45
CA HIS A 25 15.57 6.64 2.10
C HIS A 25 17.09 6.65 1.89
N ALA A 26 17.89 6.73 2.96
CA ALA A 26 19.34 6.59 2.89
C ALA A 26 19.81 5.12 2.72
N GLY A 27 18.91 4.15 2.85
CA GLY A 27 19.16 2.72 2.62
C GLY A 27 19.16 1.85 3.87
N ASP A 28 19.05 2.44 5.06
CA ASP A 28 19.11 1.72 6.34
C ASP A 28 17.71 1.20 6.75
N GLN A 29 17.15 0.30 5.94
CA GLN A 29 15.78 -0.21 6.09
C GLN A 29 15.52 -0.89 7.43
N GLU A 30 16.44 -1.74 7.89
CA GLU A 30 16.30 -2.47 9.16
C GLU A 30 16.29 -1.53 10.36
N GLU A 31 17.15 -0.52 10.35
CA GLU A 31 17.18 0.48 11.43
C GLU A 31 15.92 1.36 11.41
N ALA A 32 15.45 1.75 10.22
CA ALA A 32 14.20 2.48 10.08
C ALA A 32 13.01 1.67 10.63
N GLN A 33 12.91 0.39 10.27
CA GLN A 33 11.88 -0.52 10.76
C GLN A 33 11.88 -0.60 12.29
N GLN A 34 13.05 -0.80 12.91
CA GLN A 34 13.18 -0.86 14.37
C GLN A 34 12.73 0.43 15.05
N ARG A 35 13.12 1.59 14.50
CA ARG A 35 12.75 2.90 15.06
C ARG A 35 11.27 3.21 14.87
N PHE A 36 10.67 2.84 13.74
CA PHE A 36 9.22 2.96 13.54
C PHE A 36 8.45 2.06 14.51
N ALA A 37 8.90 0.82 14.73
CA ALA A 37 8.25 -0.11 15.66
C ALA A 37 8.25 0.47 17.09
N ALA A 38 9.41 0.95 17.55
CA ALA A 38 9.53 1.57 18.86
C ALA A 38 8.62 2.81 18.99
N LEU A 39 8.55 3.66 17.96
CA LEU A 39 7.68 4.83 17.96
C LEU A 39 6.20 4.45 17.95
N TRP A 40 5.81 3.41 17.22
CA TRP A 40 4.43 2.91 17.20
C TRP A 40 3.95 2.45 18.57
N GLU A 41 4.79 1.71 19.29
CA GLU A 41 4.52 1.29 20.67
C GLU A 41 4.45 2.49 21.63
N GLU A 42 5.32 3.48 21.45
CA GLU A 42 5.38 4.68 22.28
C GLU A 42 4.11 5.54 22.17
N ILE A 43 3.63 5.79 20.95
CA ILE A 43 2.45 6.64 20.73
C ILE A 43 1.15 5.93 21.13
N GLY A 44 1.11 4.60 21.03
CA GLY A 44 -0.03 3.80 21.41
C GLY A 44 -1.26 3.94 20.50
N PRO A 45 -2.37 3.23 20.81
CA PRO A 45 -3.58 3.19 19.99
C PRO A 45 -4.37 4.51 20.02
N ASP A 46 -4.26 5.30 21.09
CA ASP A 46 -5.01 6.55 21.29
C ASP A 46 -4.31 7.79 20.70
N ALA A 47 -3.19 7.60 20.00
CA ALA A 47 -2.47 8.68 19.33
C ALA A 47 -3.31 9.35 18.22
N ASP A 48 -2.94 10.58 17.88
CA ASP A 48 -3.56 11.29 16.76
C ASP A 48 -3.59 10.41 15.50
N PRO A 49 -4.76 10.26 14.85
CA PRO A 49 -4.87 9.35 13.71
C PRO A 49 -3.97 9.74 12.52
N LEU A 50 -3.57 11.01 12.36
CA LEU A 50 -2.61 11.43 11.35
C LEU A 50 -1.22 10.87 11.66
N HIS A 51 -0.81 10.86 12.92
CA HIS A 51 0.46 10.24 13.32
C HIS A 51 0.44 8.73 13.05
N ARG A 52 -0.66 8.06 13.42
CA ARG A 52 -0.82 6.63 13.20
C ARG A 52 -0.84 6.29 11.71
N CYS A 53 -1.59 7.03 10.90
CA CYS A 53 -1.64 6.88 9.45
C CYS A 53 -0.25 7.04 8.83
N THR A 54 0.44 8.13 9.16
CA THR A 54 1.75 8.46 8.57
C THR A 54 2.82 7.44 8.98
N LEU A 55 2.86 7.05 10.26
CA LEU A 55 3.81 6.07 10.76
C LEU A 55 3.56 4.70 10.12
N ALA A 56 2.31 4.24 10.09
CA ALA A 56 1.96 2.95 9.50
C ALA A 56 2.32 2.89 8.00
N HIS A 57 2.09 3.97 7.26
CA HIS A 57 2.50 4.08 5.86
C HIS A 57 4.01 3.90 5.67
N TYR A 58 4.84 4.67 6.40
CA TYR A 58 6.29 4.50 6.29
C TYR A 58 6.80 3.15 6.80
N MET A 59 6.13 2.59 7.81
CA MET A 59 6.44 1.25 8.30
C MET A 59 6.17 0.18 7.23
N ALA A 60 5.09 0.30 6.44
CA ALA A 60 4.80 -0.60 5.33
C ALA A 60 5.94 -0.61 4.32
N ASP A 61 6.46 0.57 3.94
CA ASP A 61 7.57 0.72 2.99
C ASP A 61 8.91 0.11 3.47
N THR A 62 9.02 -0.28 4.75
CA THR A 62 10.20 -1.01 5.28
C THR A 62 10.05 -2.53 5.21
N GLN A 63 8.85 -3.04 4.95
CA GLN A 63 8.59 -4.48 4.94
C GLN A 63 9.07 -5.11 3.63
N GLN A 64 9.67 -6.30 3.74
CA GLN A 64 10.04 -7.11 2.58
C GLN A 64 9.02 -8.20 2.27
N ASP A 65 8.21 -8.59 3.27
CA ASP A 65 7.11 -9.53 3.10
C ASP A 65 5.84 -8.76 2.71
N PRO A 66 5.27 -9.01 1.52
CA PRO A 66 4.04 -8.34 1.08
C PRO A 66 2.85 -8.53 2.03
N ALA A 67 2.83 -9.58 2.85
CA ALA A 67 1.77 -9.78 3.84
C ALA A 67 1.91 -8.81 5.03
N GLU A 68 3.14 -8.50 5.44
CA GLU A 68 3.39 -7.51 6.49
C GLU A 68 3.25 -6.08 5.97
N GLU A 69 3.69 -5.79 4.74
CA GLU A 69 3.43 -4.53 4.02
C GLU A 69 1.92 -4.24 4.02
N LEU A 70 1.12 -5.21 3.53
CA LEU A 70 -0.33 -5.12 3.51
C LEU A 70 -0.94 -4.86 4.89
N ARG A 71 -0.44 -5.56 5.92
CA ARG A 71 -0.96 -5.40 7.29
C ARG A 71 -0.76 -3.96 7.78
N TRP A 72 0.38 -3.35 7.46
CA TRP A 72 0.67 -1.96 7.83
C TRP A 72 -0.10 -0.96 6.98
N ASP A 73 -0.23 -1.18 5.68
CA ASP A 73 -1.04 -0.30 4.82
C ASP A 73 -2.53 -0.33 5.20
N LEU A 74 -3.07 -1.48 5.67
CA LEU A 74 -4.42 -1.55 6.21
C LEU A 74 -4.58 -0.73 7.50
N LEU A 75 -3.58 -0.77 8.39
CA LEU A 75 -3.56 0.07 9.60
C LEU A 75 -3.46 1.56 9.25
N ALA A 76 -2.74 1.92 8.19
CA ALA A 76 -2.66 3.29 7.70
C ALA A 76 -4.03 3.77 7.19
N LEU A 77 -4.72 2.95 6.39
CA LEU A 77 -6.07 3.25 5.90
C LEU A 77 -7.09 3.37 7.05
N GLU A 78 -7.07 2.44 8.02
CA GLU A 78 -7.95 2.51 9.19
C GLU A 78 -7.73 3.80 10.00
N ALA A 79 -6.48 4.21 10.17
CA ALA A 79 -6.17 5.47 10.84
C ALA A 79 -6.63 6.70 10.03
N ALA A 80 -6.49 6.66 8.70
CA ALA A 80 -7.00 7.71 7.81
C ALA A 80 -8.53 7.81 7.87
N ASP A 81 -9.23 6.68 7.92
CA ASP A 81 -10.68 6.65 8.08
C ASP A 81 -11.11 7.23 9.45
N GLY A 82 -10.35 6.95 10.51
CA GLY A 82 -10.56 7.56 11.84
C GLY A 82 -10.47 9.10 11.85
N LEU A 83 -9.68 9.70 10.94
CA LEU A 83 -9.65 11.17 10.76
C LEU A 83 -10.97 11.73 10.22
N THR A 84 -11.75 10.91 9.52
CA THR A 84 -13.02 11.32 8.92
C THR A 84 -14.17 11.25 9.93
N ASP A 85 -14.15 10.25 10.82
CA ASP A 85 -15.17 10.03 11.85
C ASP A 85 -15.00 10.94 13.09
N GLY A 86 -13.76 11.32 13.42
CA GLY A 86 -13.45 12.18 14.57
C GLY A 86 -13.88 13.65 14.40
N SER A 87 -14.08 14.13 13.16
CA SER A 87 -14.59 15.48 12.89
C SER A 87 -16.12 15.49 12.92
N ALA A 88 -16.70 15.40 14.12
CA ALA A 88 -18.15 15.44 14.36
C ALA A 88 -18.85 16.75 13.89
N ALA A 89 -18.15 17.66 13.20
CA ALA A 89 -18.69 18.91 12.67
C ALA A 89 -18.65 19.04 11.13
N THR A 90 -18.04 18.11 10.39
CA THR A 90 -17.95 18.23 8.92
C THR A 90 -18.14 16.87 8.24
N PRO A 91 -19.18 16.69 7.39
CA PRO A 91 -19.42 15.46 6.62
C PRO A 91 -18.37 15.14 5.55
N HIS A 92 -17.27 15.91 5.52
CA HIS A 92 -16.20 15.78 4.54
C HIS A 92 -14.86 15.72 5.26
N PRO A 93 -13.99 14.75 4.92
CA PRO A 93 -12.63 14.73 5.42
C PRO A 93 -11.95 16.05 5.13
N SER A 94 -11.04 16.48 6.02
CA SER A 94 -10.23 17.66 5.72
C SER A 94 -9.48 17.44 4.39
N PRO A 95 -9.24 18.48 3.59
CA PRO A 95 -8.53 18.34 2.31
C PRO A 95 -7.16 17.64 2.46
N ALA A 96 -6.49 17.83 3.60
CA ALA A 96 -5.23 17.17 3.91
C ALA A 96 -5.40 15.64 4.05
N VAL A 97 -6.48 15.17 4.69
CA VAL A 97 -6.80 13.74 4.83
C VAL A 97 -7.17 13.14 3.47
N ARG A 98 -7.96 13.87 2.67
CA ARG A 98 -8.36 13.41 1.33
C ARG A 98 -7.18 13.11 0.42
N GLY A 99 -6.08 13.85 0.57
CA GLY A 99 -4.87 13.67 -0.22
C GLY A 99 -4.15 12.33 0.01
N PHE A 100 -4.37 11.65 1.13
CA PHE A 100 -3.72 10.36 1.42
C PHE A 100 -4.41 9.19 0.71
N TYR A 101 -5.73 9.23 0.55
CA TYR A 101 -6.51 8.10 0.03
C TYR A 101 -5.99 7.53 -1.30
N PRO A 102 -5.66 8.34 -2.33
CA PRO A 102 -5.13 7.80 -3.58
C PRO A 102 -3.87 6.96 -3.39
N SER A 103 -2.94 7.41 -2.54
CA SER A 103 -1.69 6.69 -2.26
C SER A 103 -1.93 5.44 -1.43
N LEU A 104 -2.76 5.53 -0.38
CA LEU A 104 -3.08 4.39 0.49
C LEU A 104 -3.76 3.26 -0.29
N HIS A 105 -4.76 3.59 -1.12
CA HIS A 105 -5.41 2.60 -1.96
C HIS A 105 -4.51 2.04 -3.07
N LEU A 106 -3.59 2.85 -3.61
CA LEU A 106 -2.60 2.36 -4.58
C LEU A 106 -1.66 1.33 -3.95
N ASN A 107 -1.17 1.56 -2.74
CA ASN A 107 -0.31 0.62 -2.02
C ASN A 107 -1.03 -0.71 -1.76
N LEU A 108 -2.24 -0.66 -1.19
CA LEU A 108 -3.07 -1.85 -0.95
C LEU A 108 -3.31 -2.64 -2.25
N ALA A 109 -3.55 -1.94 -3.36
CA ALA A 109 -3.70 -2.61 -4.65
C ALA A 109 -2.42 -3.32 -5.10
N ALA A 110 -1.26 -2.68 -4.94
CA ALA A 110 0.02 -3.27 -5.28
C ALA A 110 0.30 -4.52 -4.43
N ASP A 111 0.02 -4.48 -3.13
CA ASP A 111 0.20 -5.61 -2.23
C ASP A 111 -0.72 -6.78 -2.55
N TYR A 112 -2.01 -6.50 -2.77
CA TYR A 112 -2.94 -7.54 -3.18
C TYR A 112 -2.56 -8.16 -4.52
N ALA A 113 -2.01 -7.38 -5.45
CA ALA A 113 -1.48 -7.92 -6.71
C ALA A 113 -0.28 -8.86 -6.46
N ARG A 114 0.68 -8.45 -5.63
CA ARG A 114 1.85 -9.27 -5.24
C ARG A 114 1.45 -10.57 -4.51
N LEU A 115 0.38 -10.52 -3.73
CA LEU A 115 -0.19 -11.67 -3.01
C LEU A 115 -1.09 -12.56 -3.88
N GLY A 116 -1.19 -12.29 -5.19
CA GLY A 116 -2.00 -13.11 -6.11
C GLY A 116 -3.51 -12.94 -5.91
N ARG A 117 -3.95 -11.77 -5.43
CA ARG A 117 -5.37 -11.40 -5.23
C ARG A 117 -5.79 -10.25 -6.17
N PRO A 118 -5.76 -10.46 -7.50
CA PRO A 118 -5.91 -9.38 -8.47
C PRO A 118 -7.30 -8.72 -8.46
N ASP A 119 -8.37 -9.45 -8.09
CA ASP A 119 -9.71 -8.86 -8.01
C ASP A 119 -9.80 -7.82 -6.88
N THR A 120 -9.26 -8.13 -5.70
CA THR A 120 -9.18 -7.17 -4.60
C THR A 120 -8.25 -6.02 -4.94
N ALA A 121 -7.14 -6.28 -5.64
CA ALA A 121 -6.27 -5.21 -6.13
C ALA A 121 -7.01 -4.23 -7.05
N ARG A 122 -7.89 -4.73 -7.94
CA ARG A 122 -8.72 -3.89 -8.82
C ARG A 122 -9.74 -3.07 -8.03
N ASP A 123 -10.33 -3.63 -6.99
CA ASP A 123 -11.25 -2.88 -6.13
C ASP A 123 -10.53 -1.68 -5.48
N HIS A 124 -9.35 -1.91 -4.90
CA HIS A 124 -8.55 -0.82 -4.33
C HIS A 124 -8.07 0.19 -5.39
N LEU A 125 -7.71 -0.23 -6.61
CA LEU A 125 -7.40 0.72 -7.68
C LEU A 125 -8.59 1.61 -8.07
N ARG A 126 -9.82 1.07 -8.06
CA ARG A 126 -11.02 1.89 -8.33
C ARG A 126 -11.20 2.93 -7.23
N GLU A 127 -10.97 2.58 -5.97
CA GLU A 127 -10.99 3.55 -4.86
C GLU A 127 -9.88 4.59 -5.02
N ALA A 128 -8.63 4.18 -5.30
CA ALA A 128 -7.53 5.11 -5.57
C ALA A 128 -7.90 6.12 -6.67
N ARG A 129 -8.53 5.62 -7.75
CA ARG A 129 -8.99 6.43 -8.88
C ARG A 129 -10.12 7.39 -8.50
N ALA A 130 -11.02 6.99 -7.61
CA ALA A 130 -12.14 7.81 -7.16
C ALA A 130 -11.67 9.04 -6.36
N HIS A 131 -10.48 8.97 -5.75
CA HIS A 131 -9.94 10.02 -4.89
C HIS A 131 -8.87 10.92 -5.56
N VAL A 132 -8.54 10.70 -6.83
CA VAL A 132 -7.46 11.47 -7.51
C VAL A 132 -7.72 12.97 -7.59
N ASP A 133 -8.98 13.40 -7.47
CA ASP A 133 -9.36 14.81 -7.41
C ASP A 133 -8.82 15.54 -6.17
N ALA A 134 -8.41 14.79 -5.15
CA ALA A 134 -7.79 15.30 -3.95
C ALA A 134 -6.25 15.41 -4.04
N LEU A 135 -5.64 14.90 -5.12
CA LEU A 135 -4.19 15.03 -5.30
C LEU A 135 -3.81 16.47 -5.65
N ALA A 136 -2.72 16.94 -5.04
CA ALA A 136 -2.08 18.17 -5.45
C ALA A 136 -1.43 18.00 -6.84
N ASP A 137 -1.41 19.07 -7.63
CA ASP A 137 -0.69 19.14 -8.90
C ASP A 137 0.81 19.37 -8.63
N ASP A 138 1.45 18.39 -8.00
CA ASP A 138 2.85 18.41 -7.59
C ASP A 138 3.56 17.08 -7.91
N GLY A 139 4.86 17.01 -7.61
CA GLY A 139 5.65 15.81 -7.91
C GLY A 139 5.09 14.52 -7.28
N HIS A 140 4.50 14.62 -6.09
CA HIS A 140 3.91 13.49 -5.40
C HIS A 140 2.59 13.06 -6.07
N GLY A 141 1.69 14.00 -6.34
CA GLY A 141 0.43 13.72 -7.04
C GLY A 141 0.66 13.07 -8.41
N HIS A 142 1.64 13.55 -9.18
CA HIS A 142 2.03 12.94 -10.45
C HIS A 142 2.58 11.52 -10.28
N GLN A 143 3.36 11.26 -9.23
CA GLN A 143 3.89 9.92 -8.93
C GLN A 143 2.77 8.94 -8.61
N VAL A 144 1.80 9.34 -7.79
CA VAL A 144 0.65 8.50 -7.43
C VAL A 144 -0.21 8.21 -8.66
N LEU A 145 -0.53 9.22 -9.47
CA LEU A 145 -1.28 9.04 -10.72
C LEU A 145 -0.57 8.07 -11.68
N GLY A 146 0.73 8.25 -11.90
CA GLY A 146 1.52 7.35 -12.74
C GLY A 146 1.59 5.92 -12.18
N GLY A 147 1.56 5.78 -10.86
CA GLY A 147 1.46 4.50 -10.17
C GLY A 147 0.15 3.76 -10.44
N ILE A 148 -0.98 4.46 -10.28
CA ILE A 148 -2.33 3.95 -10.59
C ILE A 148 -2.38 3.44 -12.03
N GLU A 149 -2.01 4.30 -12.99
CA GLU A 149 -2.08 3.95 -14.42
C GLU A 149 -1.19 2.76 -14.79
N ARG A 150 -0.02 2.63 -14.14
CA ARG A 150 0.89 1.50 -14.36
C ARG A 150 0.27 0.19 -13.86
N LEU A 151 -0.22 0.18 -12.63
CA LEU A 151 -0.77 -1.04 -12.03
C LEU A 151 -2.06 -1.47 -12.74
N GLU A 152 -2.90 -0.53 -13.19
CA GLU A 152 -4.06 -0.81 -14.04
C GLU A 152 -3.67 -1.59 -15.31
N ARG A 153 -2.58 -1.19 -15.97
CA ARG A 153 -2.07 -1.89 -17.17
C ARG A 153 -1.51 -3.28 -16.84
N GLU A 154 -0.79 -3.41 -15.74
CA GLU A 154 -0.22 -4.70 -15.30
C GLU A 154 -1.33 -5.71 -14.99
N LEU A 155 -2.37 -5.30 -14.26
CA LEU A 155 -3.50 -6.16 -13.92
C LEU A 155 -4.39 -6.50 -15.12
N ALA A 156 -4.49 -5.61 -16.12
CA ALA A 156 -5.19 -5.91 -17.37
C ALA A 156 -4.41 -6.90 -18.26
N ALA A 157 -3.07 -6.83 -18.26
CA ALA A 157 -2.23 -7.78 -18.98
C ALA A 157 -2.24 -9.18 -18.36
N GLY A 158 -2.36 -9.28 -17.03
CA GLY A 158 -2.51 -10.54 -16.30
C GLY A 158 -3.83 -11.29 -16.55
N ASP A 159 -4.85 -10.61 -17.08
CA ASP A 159 -6.15 -11.20 -17.46
C ASP A 159 -6.20 -11.72 -18.90
N GLY A 160 -5.08 -11.64 -19.64
CA GLY A 160 -4.99 -12.24 -20.98
C GLY A 160 -5.35 -13.73 -20.93
N PRO A 161 -5.98 -14.29 -21.98
CA PRO A 161 -6.38 -15.70 -21.97
C PRO A 161 -5.16 -16.56 -21.69
N ALA A 162 -5.22 -17.37 -20.63
CA ALA A 162 -4.18 -18.33 -20.29
C ALA A 162 -3.82 -19.13 -21.55
N GLU A 163 -2.67 -18.81 -22.14
CA GLU A 163 -2.25 -19.41 -23.40
C GLU A 163 -2.15 -20.91 -23.20
N GLY A 164 -2.94 -21.64 -23.99
CA GLY A 164 -3.20 -23.06 -23.78
C GLY A 164 -1.91 -23.87 -23.77
N ALA A 165 -1.70 -24.62 -22.70
CA ALA A 165 -0.82 -25.77 -22.75
C ALA A 165 -1.29 -26.67 -23.91
N PRO A 166 -0.46 -26.92 -24.95
CA PRO A 166 -0.83 -27.91 -25.94
C PRO A 166 -0.91 -29.25 -25.24
N GLY A 167 -2.13 -29.74 -25.05
CA GLY A 167 -2.42 -31.09 -24.60
C GLY A 167 -1.69 -32.05 -25.52
N SER A 168 -0.63 -32.66 -25.00
CA SER A 168 0.03 -33.78 -25.64
C SER A 168 -0.95 -34.95 -25.64
N VAL A 169 -1.62 -35.07 -26.78
CA VAL A 169 -2.53 -36.15 -27.16
C VAL A 169 -1.87 -37.49 -26.82
N GLY A 170 -2.56 -38.28 -26.01
CA GLY A 170 -2.14 -39.63 -25.69
C GLY A 170 -2.30 -40.60 -26.87
N ARG A 171 -1.23 -41.40 -27.04
CA ARG A 171 -1.17 -42.85 -27.40
C ARG A 171 -1.52 -43.28 -28.85
N PRO A 172 -1.09 -44.49 -29.31
CA PRO A 172 -0.55 -45.63 -28.54
C PRO A 172 0.77 -46.27 -29.04
N ARG A 173 1.29 -47.17 -28.20
CA ARG A 173 2.36 -48.15 -28.44
C ARG A 173 1.78 -49.43 -29.09
N ALA A 174 2.47 -49.96 -30.10
CA ALA A 174 2.55 -51.37 -30.53
C ALA A 174 3.76 -51.45 -31.49
N GLU A 175 4.90 -52.07 -31.17
CA GLU A 175 5.23 -53.52 -31.14
C GLU A 175 5.04 -54.26 -32.48
N GLY A 176 6.08 -54.96 -32.94
CA GLY A 176 6.10 -55.92 -34.07
C GLY A 176 7.13 -55.57 -35.16
N GLU A 177 8.40 -55.98 -35.04
CA GLU A 177 8.98 -57.26 -35.48
C GLU A 177 9.26 -57.40 -37.00
N ALA A 178 10.55 -57.64 -37.29
CA ALA A 178 11.13 -58.59 -38.25
C ALA A 178 10.80 -58.55 -39.77
N GLY A 179 11.86 -58.43 -40.57
CA GLY A 179 12.24 -59.53 -41.48
C GLY A 179 12.14 -59.31 -42.99
N GLY A 180 13.31 -59.15 -43.63
CA GLY A 180 13.71 -59.96 -44.79
C GLY A 180 13.33 -59.51 -46.21
N GLY A 181 14.33 -59.50 -47.10
CA GLY A 181 14.17 -59.65 -48.55
C GLY A 181 14.69 -58.51 -49.39
#